data_AF-A0A920T079-F1
#
_entry.id   AF-A0A920T079-F1
#
_cell.length_a   1.000
_cell.length_b   1.000
_cell.length_c   1.000
_cell.angle_alpha   90.00
_cell.angle_beta   90.00
_cell.angle_gamma   90.00
#
_symmetry.space_group_name_H-M   'P 1'
#
loop_
_entity.id
_entity.type
_entity.pdbx_description
1 polymer ?
#
loop_
_entity_poly.entity_id
_entity_poly.type
_entity_poly.pdbx_seq_one_letter_code
_entity_poly.pdbx_strand_id
1 'polypeptide(L)'
;MVQKKKVLYVHFRNVSAPNPEDFHEEFINTGHVDMYRAMKTYYDNGYDSFFIDDHVPHTHLDTDWGHRGRAFANGYIQAMIEAVTKQ
;
A
#
# COMPACT_ATOMS: atom_id res chain seq x y z
N MET A 1 -8.48 -4.62 12.89
CA MET A 1 -7.87 -5.92 13.24
C MET A 1 -7.88 -6.80 11.99
N VAL A 2 -6.72 -7.31 11.57
CA VAL A 2 -6.63 -8.32 10.51
C VAL A 2 -6.91 -9.67 11.15
N GLN A 3 -7.87 -10.43 10.62
CA GLN A 3 -8.17 -11.78 11.09
C GLN A 3 -7.83 -12.80 10.02
N LYS A 4 -7.27 -13.94 10.46
CA LYS A 4 -6.88 -15.03 9.57
C LYS A 4 -8.08 -15.51 8.74
N LYS A 5 -7.89 -15.67 7.43
CA LYS A 5 -8.91 -16.11 6.45
C LYS A 5 -10.16 -15.20 6.33
N LYS A 6 -10.08 -13.94 6.76
CA LYS A 6 -11.16 -12.94 6.57
C LYS A 6 -10.83 -11.85 5.56
N VAL A 7 -9.55 -11.68 5.21
CA VAL A 7 -9.08 -10.76 4.18
C VAL A 7 -8.59 -11.59 3.00
N LEU A 8 -9.13 -11.36 1.80
CA LEU A 8 -8.80 -12.15 0.60
C LEU A 8 -7.65 -11.54 -0.20
N TYR A 9 -7.62 -10.22 -0.35
CA TYR A 9 -6.57 -9.44 -1.01
C TYR A 9 -6.59 -8.02 -0.43
N VAL A 10 -5.52 -7.25 -0.61
CA VAL A 10 -5.39 -5.90 -0.04
C VAL A 10 -4.97 -4.90 -1.10
N HIS A 11 -5.76 -3.84 -1.26
CA HIS A 11 -5.32 -2.61 -1.94
C HIS A 11 -4.40 -1.85 -0.99
N PHE A 12 -3.11 -1.82 -1.31
CA PHE A 12 -2.07 -1.27 -0.45
C PHE A 12 -1.65 0.12 -0.95
N ARG A 13 -2.52 1.11 -0.70
CA ARG A 13 -2.31 2.52 -1.05
C ARG A 13 -2.34 3.42 0.18
N ASN A 14 -2.08 4.70 -0.03
CA ASN A 14 -2.06 5.70 1.03
C ASN A 14 -2.82 6.97 0.61
N VAL A 15 -3.35 7.68 1.61
CA VAL A 15 -4.16 8.91 1.45
C VAL A 15 -3.73 9.95 2.46
N SER A 16 -3.93 11.23 2.18
CA SER A 16 -3.50 12.33 3.07
C SER A 16 -4.21 12.34 4.43
N ALA A 17 -5.44 11.83 4.50
CA ALA A 17 -6.26 11.81 5.72
C ALA A 17 -7.27 10.64 5.70
N PRO A 18 -7.76 10.20 6.87
CA PRO A 18 -8.81 9.18 6.96
C PRO A 18 -10.22 9.76 6.75
N ASN A 19 -10.34 11.08 6.57
CA ASN A 19 -11.61 11.77 6.40
C ASN A 19 -12.17 11.51 4.98
N PRO A 20 -13.36 10.91 4.83
CA PRO A 20 -13.93 10.67 3.50
C PRO A 20 -14.35 11.95 2.76
N GLU A 21 -14.60 13.04 3.47
CA GLU A 21 -15.04 14.32 2.86
C GLU A 21 -13.87 15.13 2.30
N ASP A 22 -12.66 14.91 2.83
CA ASP A 22 -11.47 15.68 2.45
C ASP A 22 -10.21 14.82 2.61
N PHE A 23 -9.86 14.13 1.53
CA PHE A 23 -8.60 13.44 1.38
C PHE A 23 -8.10 13.52 -0.07
N HIS A 24 -6.80 13.36 -0.24
CA HIS A 24 -6.15 13.18 -1.53
C HIS A 24 -5.46 11.82 -1.56
N GLU A 25 -5.47 11.20 -2.73
CA GLU A 25 -4.61 10.04 -3.00
C GLU A 25 -3.14 10.50 -3.00
N GLU A 26 -2.31 9.79 -2.26
CA GLU A 26 -0.90 10.17 -2.02
C GLU A 26 0.06 9.13 -2.61
N PHE A 27 1.35 9.49 -2.68
CA PHE A 27 2.35 8.44 -2.88
C PHE A 27 2.29 7.46 -1.70
N ILE A 28 2.53 6.19 -1.99
CA ILE A 28 2.39 5.10 -1.02
C ILE A 28 3.17 5.37 0.29
N ASN A 29 4.28 6.10 0.22
CA ASN A 29 5.18 6.38 1.33
C ASN A 29 4.98 7.77 2.00
N THR A 30 4.01 8.59 1.59
CA THR A 30 3.85 9.97 2.09
C THR A 30 2.51 10.28 2.75
N GLY A 31 1.54 9.36 2.73
CA GLY A 31 0.22 9.60 3.29
C GLY A 31 0.09 9.35 4.80
N HIS A 32 -1.15 9.35 5.26
CA HIS A 32 -1.58 9.20 6.64
C HIS A 32 -1.26 7.83 7.25
N VAL A 33 -1.31 6.77 6.45
CA VAL A 33 -1.11 5.40 6.93
C VAL A 33 0.39 5.16 7.12
N ASP A 34 0.77 4.72 8.32
CA ASP A 34 2.08 4.10 8.55
C ASP A 34 2.11 2.73 7.84
N MET A 35 2.65 2.73 6.63
CA MET A 35 2.63 1.56 5.76
C MET A 35 3.49 0.40 6.29
N TYR A 36 4.59 0.70 7.00
CA TYR A 36 5.39 -0.34 7.63
C TYR A 36 4.59 -1.02 8.75
N ARG A 37 3.97 -0.23 9.63
CA ARG A 37 3.10 -0.77 10.69
C ARG A 37 1.91 -1.54 10.11
N ALA A 38 1.32 -1.07 9.01
CA ALA A 38 0.24 -1.77 8.33
C ALA A 38 0.71 -3.15 7.83
N MET A 39 1.83 -3.20 7.09
CA MET A 39 2.40 -4.45 6.59
C MET A 39 2.75 -5.41 7.74
N LYS A 40 3.39 -4.91 8.80
CA LYS A 40 3.71 -5.70 9.99
C LYS A 40 2.45 -6.27 10.64
N THR A 41 1.36 -5.51 10.69
CA THR A 41 0.07 -5.98 11.22
C THR A 41 -0.48 -7.15 10.40
N TYR A 42 -0.40 -7.10 9.06
CA TYR A 42 -0.81 -8.23 8.22
C TYR A 42 0.07 -9.46 8.47
N TYR A 43 1.39 -9.28 8.52
CA TYR A 43 2.35 -10.34 8.78
C TYR A 43 2.12 -11.01 10.14
N ASP A 44 2.05 -10.23 11.23
CA ASP A 44 1.87 -10.72 12.60
C ASP A 44 0.55 -11.49 12.77
N ASN A 45 -0.46 -11.22 11.94
CA ASN A 45 -1.77 -11.91 11.97
C ASN A 45 -1.86 -13.10 10.99
N GLY A 46 -0.74 -13.48 10.36
CA GLY A 46 -0.67 -14.64 9.47
C GLY A 46 -1.47 -14.47 8.18
N TYR A 47 -1.51 -13.25 7.65
CA TYR A 47 -2.05 -12.98 6.31
C TYR A 47 -1.18 -13.66 5.25
N ASP A 48 -1.80 -14.46 4.37
CA ASP A 48 -1.13 -15.38 3.45
C ASP A 48 -1.59 -15.23 1.99
N SER A 49 -2.14 -14.07 1.63
CA SER A 49 -2.55 -13.74 0.27
C SER A 49 -1.76 -12.54 -0.27
N PHE A 50 -2.25 -11.89 -1.33
CA PHE A 50 -1.51 -10.89 -2.09
C PHE A 50 -1.93 -9.44 -1.83
N PHE A 51 -0.96 -8.54 -1.98
CA PHE A 51 -1.13 -7.09 -1.98
C PHE A 51 -1.06 -6.58 -3.42
N ILE A 52 -1.87 -5.57 -3.73
CA ILE A 52 -1.82 -4.85 -5.01
C ILE A 52 -1.73 -3.34 -4.79
N ASP A 53 -1.06 -2.65 -5.71
CA ASP A 53 -1.22 -1.20 -5.83
C ASP A 53 -2.66 -0.86 -6.24
N ASP A 54 -3.09 0.38 -5.95
CA ASP A 54 -4.44 0.86 -6.24
C ASP A 54 -4.36 2.20 -7.01
N HIS A 55 -4.70 3.33 -6.41
CA HIS A 55 -4.45 4.63 -7.02
C HIS A 55 -3.03 5.11 -6.77
N VAL A 56 -2.46 5.81 -7.75
CA VAL A 56 -1.16 6.45 -7.67
C VAL A 56 -1.23 7.86 -8.26
N PRO A 57 -0.47 8.83 -7.73
CA PRO A 57 -0.38 10.14 -8.35
C PRO A 57 0.16 10.06 -9.79
N HIS A 58 -0.36 10.89 -10.68
CA HIS A 58 0.23 11.06 -12.01
C HIS A 58 1.59 11.73 -11.90
N THR A 59 2.60 11.12 -12.51
CA THR A 59 3.97 11.63 -12.49
C THR A 59 4.37 12.25 -13.83
N HIS A 60 5.45 13.03 -13.83
CA HIS A 60 5.97 13.65 -15.04
C HIS A 60 6.40 12.58 -16.06
N LEU A 61 5.95 12.73 -17.31
CA LEU A 61 6.18 11.79 -18.41
C LEU A 61 5.69 10.36 -18.12
N ASP A 62 4.70 10.22 -17.25
CA ASP A 62 4.00 8.95 -17.07
C ASP A 62 2.99 8.73 -18.19
N THR A 63 2.57 7.49 -18.35
CA THR A 63 1.44 7.12 -19.21
C THR A 63 0.12 7.56 -18.57
N ASP A 64 -0.96 7.59 -19.35
CA ASP A 64 -2.33 7.80 -18.85
C ASP A 64 -2.75 6.76 -17.80
N TRP A 65 -2.14 5.57 -17.81
CA TRP A 65 -2.38 4.53 -16.79
C TRP A 65 -1.55 4.69 -15.51
N GLY A 66 -0.57 5.60 -15.49
CA GLY A 66 0.31 5.82 -14.33
C GLY A 66 1.34 4.71 -14.09
N HIS A 67 1.84 4.03 -15.13
CA HIS A 67 2.79 2.92 -15.00
C HIS A 67 4.00 3.22 -14.11
N ARG A 68 4.56 4.43 -14.12
CA ARG A 68 5.72 4.77 -13.26
C ARG A 68 5.32 4.87 -11.79
N GLY A 69 4.20 5.53 -11.50
CA GLY A 69 3.63 5.57 -10.15
C GLY A 69 3.33 4.18 -9.61
N ARG A 70 2.74 3.31 -10.43
CA ARG A 70 2.42 1.92 -10.07
C ARG A 70 3.68 1.07 -9.88
N ALA A 71 4.69 1.24 -10.72
CA ALA A 71 5.97 0.56 -10.55
C ALA A 71 6.64 0.94 -9.23
N PHE A 72 6.60 2.23 -8.87
CA PHE A 72 7.08 2.70 -7.57
C PHE A 72 6.28 2.10 -6.41
N ALA A 73 4.94 2.12 -6.49
CA ALA A 73 4.08 1.54 -5.46
C ALA A 73 4.33 0.03 -5.27
N ASN A 74 4.43 -0.73 -6.36
CA ASN A 74 4.75 -2.15 -6.31
C ASN A 74 6.15 -2.42 -5.75
N GLY A 75 7.15 -1.62 -6.12
CA GLY A 75 8.48 -1.71 -5.54
C GLY A 75 8.47 -1.47 -4.02
N TYR A 76 7.70 -0.49 -3.55
CA TYR A 76 7.55 -0.21 -2.13
C TYR A 76 6.81 -1.33 -1.38
N ILE A 77 5.75 -1.90 -1.96
CA ILE A 77 5.04 -3.07 -1.41
C ILE A 77 6.03 -4.23 -1.20
N GLN A 78 6.83 -4.56 -2.22
CA GLN A 78 7.84 -5.61 -2.13
C GLN A 78 8.87 -5.32 -1.02
N ALA A 79 9.34 -4.07 -0.93
CA ALA A 79 10.27 -3.66 0.13
C ALA A 79 9.66 -3.79 1.54
N MET A 80 8.37 -3.47 1.72
CA MET A 80 7.68 -3.63 3.01
C MET A 80 7.49 -5.11 3.37
N ILE A 81 7.12 -5.95 2.41
CA ILE A 81 7.05 -7.41 2.61
C ILE A 81 8.43 -7.93 3.03
N GLU A 82 9.49 -7.53 2.33
CA GLU A 82 10.85 -7.91 2.67
C GLU A 82 11.24 -7.45 4.09
N ALA A 83 10.93 -6.20 4.45
CA ALA A 83 11.27 -5.62 5.74
C ALA A 83 10.63 -6.32 6.95
N VAL A 84 9.45 -6.93 6.77
CA VAL A 84 8.77 -7.68 7.84
C VAL A 84 9.09 -9.17 7.84
N THR A 85 9.62 -9.71 6.73
CA THR A 85 9.90 -11.16 6.58
C THR A 85 11.37 -11.54 6.77
N LYS A 86 12.32 -10.61 6.54
CA LYS A 86 13.77 -10.85 6.70
C LYS A 86 14.33 -10.46 8.07
N GLN A 87 13.48 -10.25 9.08
CA GLN A 87 13.91 -9.97 10.46
C GLN A 87 14.52 -11.22 11.13
#